data_AF-A0A353CAV1-F1
#
_entry.id   AF-A0A353CAV1-F1
#
_cell.length_a   1.000
_cell.length_b   1.000
_cell.length_c   1.000
_cell.angle_alpha   90.00
_cell.angle_beta   90.00
_cell.angle_gamma   90.00
#
_symmetry.space_group_name_H-M   'P 1'
#
loop_
_entity.id
_entity.type
_entity.pdbx_description
1 polymer ?
#
loop_
_entity_poly.entity_id
_entity_poly.type
_entity_poly.pdbx_seq_one_letter_code
_entity_poly.pdbx_strand_id
1 'polypeptide(L)' 'MANESTEILVLKAQAGDKDAFDELLSSIQLQLWRFAYRIVLDSHHADDVIQEVFLIIYRKIGWLNDPKL' A
#
# COMPACT_ATOMS: atom_id res chain seq x y z
N MET A 1 12.65 -12.05 -9.75
CA MET A 1 11.19 -12.25 -9.76
C MET A 1 10.63 -11.21 -10.72
N ALA A 2 9.75 -11.60 -11.63
CA ALA A 2 9.12 -10.64 -12.54
C ALA A 2 8.30 -9.67 -11.71
N ASN A 3 8.62 -8.37 -11.77
CA ASN A 3 7.85 -7.35 -11.08
C ASN A 3 6.48 -7.29 -11.76
N GLU A 4 5.44 -7.78 -11.08
CA GLU A 4 4.08 -7.72 -11.62
C GLU A 4 3.62 -6.27 -11.68
N SER A 5 2.68 -5.96 -12.59
CA SER A 5 2.11 -4.61 -12.58
C SER A 5 1.30 -4.42 -11.30
N THR A 6 1.27 -3.19 -10.78
CA THR A 6 0.49 -2.83 -9.59
C THR A 6 -0.97 -3.26 -9.70
N GLU A 7 -1.55 -3.13 -10.90
CA GLU A 7 -2.92 -3.58 -11.19
C GLU A 7 -3.12 -5.08 -10.94
N ILE A 8 -2.15 -5.92 -11.33
CA ILE A 8 -2.21 -7.37 -11.08
C ILE A 8 -2.11 -7.66 -9.58
N LEU A 9 -1.21 -6.98 -8.88
CA LEU A 9 -1.04 -7.14 -7.43
C LEU A 9 -2.30 -6.76 -6.67
N VAL A 10 -2.98 -5.68 -7.08
CA VAL A 10 -4.27 -5.28 -6.52
C VAL A 10 -5.33 -6.36 -6.74
N LEU A 11 -5.49 -6.86 -7.96
CA LEU A 11 -6.49 -7.89 -8.27
C LEU A 11 -6.25 -9.19 -7.48
N LYS A 12 -5.00 -9.62 -7.35
CA LYS A 12 -4.62 -10.79 -6.55
C LYS A 12 -4.88 -10.57 -5.06
N ALA A 13 -4.51 -9.41 -4.53
CA ALA A 13 -4.76 -9.06 -3.15
C ALA A 13 -6.27 -9.00 -2.84
N GLN A 14 -7.09 -8.49 -3.76
CA GLN A 14 -8.56 -8.54 -3.65
C GLN A 14 -9.10 -9.98 -3.61
N ALA A 15 -8.44 -10.91 -4.29
CA ALA A 15 -8.76 -12.34 -4.23
C ALA A 15 -8.23 -13.06 -2.98
N GLY A 16 -7.54 -12.36 -2.07
CA GLY A 16 -7.02 -12.90 -0.82
C GLY A 16 -5.58 -13.43 -0.89
N ASP A 17 -4.86 -13.17 -1.98
CA ASP A 17 -3.43 -13.48 -2.10
C ASP A 17 -2.61 -12.55 -1.19
N LYS A 18 -2.07 -13.11 -0.11
CA LYS A 18 -1.30 -12.36 0.89
C LYS A 18 0.07 -11.93 0.37
N ASP A 19 0.71 -12.76 -0.46
CA ASP A 19 2.04 -12.46 -0.99
C ASP A 19 1.94 -11.30 -1.99
N ALA A 20 0.89 -11.29 -2.81
CA ALA A 20 0.61 -10.17 -3.71
C ALA A 20 0.28 -8.88 -2.95
N PHE A 21 -0.41 -8.98 -1.81
CA PHE A 21 -0.69 -7.83 -0.95
C PHE A 21 0.59 -7.26 -0.33
N ASP A 22 1.50 -8.12 0.15
CA ASP A 22 2.77 -7.70 0.74
C ASP A 22 3.69 -7.06 -0.32
N GLU A 23 3.70 -7.60 -1.55
CA GLU A 23 4.43 -7.01 -2.68
C GLU A 23 3.85 -5.64 -3.07
N LEU A 24 2.52 -5.52 -3.12
CA LEU A 24 1.83 -4.25 -3.35
C LEU A 24 2.25 -3.20 -2.32
N LEU A 25 2.14 -3.51 -1.02
CA LEU A 25 2.48 -2.57 0.05
C LEU A 25 3.95 -2.17 0.01
N SER A 26 4.85 -3.14 -0.21
CA SER A 26 6.28 -2.88 -0.35
C SER A 26 6.59 -1.94 -1.51
N SER A 27 5.87 -2.06 -2.62
CA SER A 27 6.08 -1.21 -3.81
C SER A 27 5.71 0.27 -3.57
N ILE A 28 4.72 0.54 -2.70
CA ILE A 28 4.20 1.90 -2.44
C ILE A 28 4.71 2.50 -1.12
N GLN A 29 5.23 1.69 -0.20
CA GLN A 29 5.64 2.11 1.15
C GLN A 29 6.52 3.36 1.16
N LEU A 30 7.61 3.35 0.39
CA LEU A 30 8.58 4.45 0.40
C LEU A 30 7.98 5.75 -0.14
N GLN A 31 7.11 5.67 -1.13
CA GLN A 31 6.47 6.85 -1.72
C GLN A 31 5.47 7.47 -0.74
N LEU A 32 4.64 6.63 -0.13
CA LEU A 32 3.69 7.07 0.89
C LEU A 32 4.42 7.65 2.10
N TRP A 33 5.48 7.00 2.58
CA TRP A 33 6.26 7.47 3.72
C TRP A 33 6.88 8.83 3.45
N ARG A 34 7.48 9.04 2.27
CA ARG A 34 8.04 10.34 1.87
C ARG A 34 6.97 11.42 1.81
N PHE A 35 5.76 11.08 1.37
CA PHE A 35 4.64 12.01 1.37
C PHE A 35 4.20 12.37 2.79
N ALA A 36 4.02 11.38 3.66
CA ALA A 36 3.68 11.60 5.07
C ALA A 36 4.74 12.45 5.79
N TYR A 37 6.02 12.10 5.64
CA TYR A 37 7.14 12.83 6.23
C TYR A 37 7.17 14.31 5.80
N ARG A 38 6.85 14.63 4.55
CA ARG A 38 6.78 16.03 4.08
C ARG A 38 5.66 16.84 4.74
N ILE A 39 4.63 16.18 5.26
CA ILE A 39 3.51 16.82 5.94
C ILE A 39 3.82 17.00 7.43
N VAL A 40 4.29 15.93 8.09
CA VAL A 40 4.47 15.91 9.55
C VAL A 40 5.85 16.37 10.00
N LEU A 41 6.85 16.38 9.09
CA LEU A 41 8.25 16.78 9.32
C LEU A 41 8.94 16.04 10.47
N ASP A 42 8.47 14.84 10.78
CA ASP A 42 8.98 13.97 11.83
C ASP A 42 8.90 12.51 11.38
N SER A 43 9.98 11.76 11.55
CA SER A 43 10.06 10.38 11.04
C SER A 43 9.15 9.41 11.81
N HIS A 44 9.00 9.61 13.13
CA HIS A 44 8.23 8.69 13.97
C HIS A 44 6.73 8.88 13.70
N HIS A 45 6.27 10.14 13.61
CA HIS A 45 4.90 10.42 13.20
C HIS A 45 4.61 9.97 11.76
N ALA A 46 5.60 10.03 10.87
CA ALA A 46 5.44 9.52 9.51
C ALA A 46 5.25 7.99 9.51
N ASP A 47 6.00 7.26 10.34
CA ASP A 47 5.83 5.82 10.52
C ASP A 47 4.42 5.48 11.04
N ASP A 48 3.94 6.21 12.06
CA ASP A 48 2.60 6.01 12.63
C ASP A 48 1.50 6.24 11.59
N VAL A 49 1.62 7.30 10.79
CA VAL A 49 0.68 7.60 9.70
C VAL A 49 0.66 6.47 8.68
N ILE A 50 1.83 5.94 8.30
CA ILE A 50 1.91 4.87 7.30
C ILE A 50 1.32 3.56 7.80
N GLN A 51 1.49 3.24 9.08
CA GLN A 51 0.84 2.08 9.69
C GLN A 51 -0.69 2.18 9.59
N GLU A 52 -1.28 3.33 9.92
CA GLU A 52 -2.73 3.52 9.81
C GLU A 52 -3.20 3.45 8.34
N VAL A 53 -2.44 4.03 7.41
CA VAL A 53 -2.73 3.94 5.97
C VAL A 53 -2.73 2.48 5.50
N PHE A 54 -1.77 1.66 5.94
CA PHE A 54 -1.72 0.24 5.60
C PHE A 54 -2.91 -0.54 6.15
N LEU A 55 -3.36 -0.24 7.38
CA LEU A 55 -4.57 -0.82 7.95
C LEU A 55 -5.82 -0.44 7.15
N ILE A 56 -5.90 0.79 6.67
CA ILE A 56 -6.99 1.25 5.79
C ILE A 56 -6.96 0.50 4.47
N ILE A 57 -5.80 0.39 3.82
CA ILE A 57 -5.64 -0.35 2.56
C ILE A 57 -6.06 -1.81 2.76
N TYR A 58 -5.55 -2.48 3.80
CA TYR A 58 -5.93 -3.87 4.11
C TYR A 58 -7.44 -4.06 4.23
N ARG A 59 -8.12 -3.17 4.97
CA ARG A 59 -9.57 -3.25 5.19
C ARG A 59 -10.39 -2.91 3.93
N LYS A 60 -9.86 -2.07 3.05
CA LYS A 60 -10.61 -1.48 1.93
C LYS A 60 -10.25 -2.03 0.57
N ILE A 61 -9.15 -2.77 0.41
CA ILE A 61 -8.67 -3.22 -0.89
C ILE A 61 -9.73 -4.01 -1.68
N GLY A 62 -10.51 -4.86 -1.01
CA GLY A 62 -11.62 -5.61 -1.62
C GLY A 62 -12.77 -4.74 -2.18
N TRP A 63 -12.84 -3.46 -1.82
CA TRP A 63 -13.86 -2.51 -2.25
C TRP A 63 -13.35 -1.51 -3.28
N LEU A 64 -12.08 -1.64 -3.69
CA LEU A 64 -11.48 -0.75 -4.68
C LEU A 64 -12.03 -1.08 -6.07
N ASN A 65 -12.80 -0.14 -6.65
CA ASN A 65 -13.47 -0.34 -7.94
C ASN A 65 -12.53 -0.22 -9.14
N ASP A 66 -11.46 0.57 -9.02
CA ASP A 66 -10.44 0.72 -10.07
C ASP A 66 -9.10 0.20 -9.54
N PRO A 67 -8.60 -0.93 -10.07
CA PRO A 67 -7.32 -1.49 -9.64
C PRO A 67 -6.10 -0.71 -10.15
N LYS A 68 -6.31 0.30 -11.01
CA LYS A 68 -5.24 1.22 -11.42
C LYS A 68 -5.09 2.33 -10.37
N LEU A 69 -3.94 2.35 -9.71
CA LEU A 69 -3.49 3.47 -8.87
C LEU A 69 -3.12 4.69 -9.74
#